data_AF-I0FDJ4-F1
#
_entry.id   AF-I0FDJ4-F1
#
_cell.length_a   1.000
_cell.length_b   1.000
_cell.length_c   1.000
_cell.angle_alpha   90.00
_cell.angle_beta   90.00
_cell.angle_gamma   90.00
#
_symmetry.space_group_name_H-M   'P 1'
#
loop_
_entity.id
_entity.type
_entity.pdbx_description
1 polymer ?
#
loop_
_entity_poly.entity_id
_entity_poly.type
_entity_poly.pdbx_seq_one_letter_code
_entity_poly.pdbx_strand_id
1 'polypeptide(L)'
;MGIYIKGLLIGIANIIPGISGGTIALITGIYYNIIYSSTSLVKLKRVKENITFLGKLSLGILTSTTIFAKILKKYILDNATKEMYLNIFFIGLILGSIFTLKKEINTNSTFNINTKINKYLLFISGLLTILFLLILKHHNVSLNLTTNQDKTSIQYYLLLACSGIIGGSAMILPGISGSLILLSLGTYKEIINIIAQIKIIPCIIFSTFTIIGIGITIIIIKKTIEKYLIDFLYLSIGLISGTIIQMIFLTTKLQIKLSLQIYVFSIILFIGGIYINNLLNNKNNPKI
;
A
#
# COMPACT_ATOMS: atom_id res chain seq x y z
N MET A 1 -11.12 -22.96 1.89
CA MET A 1 -10.72 -21.75 2.65
C MET A 1 -11.96 -20.86 2.86
N GLY A 2 -12.39 -20.64 4.10
CA GLY A 2 -13.56 -19.80 4.39
C GLY A 2 -13.34 -18.32 4.08
N ILE A 3 -14.42 -17.58 3.77
CA ILE A 3 -14.39 -16.13 3.42
C ILE A 3 -13.64 -15.32 4.49
N TYR A 4 -13.91 -15.60 5.76
CA TYR A 4 -13.23 -14.95 6.89
C TYR A 4 -11.70 -15.12 6.83
N ILE A 5 -11.21 -16.33 6.56
CA ILE A 5 -9.77 -16.61 6.49
C ILE A 5 -9.13 -15.94 5.26
N LYS A 6 -9.84 -15.89 4.13
CA LYS A 6 -9.38 -15.09 2.97
C LYS A 6 -9.29 -13.60 3.35
N GLY A 7 -10.26 -13.10 4.13
CA GLY A 7 -10.22 -11.76 4.70
C GLY A 7 -9.01 -11.53 5.61
N LEU A 8 -8.69 -12.47 6.50
CA LEU A 8 -7.50 -12.39 7.35
C LEU A 8 -6.23 -12.21 6.51
N LEU A 9 -6.05 -13.03 5.47
CA LEU A 9 -4.88 -12.96 4.57
C LEU A 9 -4.79 -11.61 3.84
N ILE A 10 -5.91 -11.11 3.33
CA ILE A 10 -5.99 -9.81 2.67
C ILE A 10 -5.63 -8.67 3.65
N GLY A 11 -6.13 -8.72 4.89
CA GLY A 11 -5.82 -7.69 5.89
C GLY A 11 -4.34 -7.67 6.30
N ILE A 12 -3.68 -8.83 6.43
CA ILE A 12 -2.22 -8.90 6.67
C ILE A 12 -1.47 -8.26 5.50
N ALA A 13 -1.82 -8.64 4.28
CA ALA A 13 -1.21 -8.10 3.07
C ALA A 13 -1.38 -6.58 2.94
N ASN A 14 -2.55 -6.05 3.30
CA ASN A 14 -2.83 -4.60 3.25
C ASN A 14 -2.06 -3.77 4.26
N ILE A 15 -1.47 -4.39 5.28
CA ILE A 15 -0.57 -3.68 6.21
C ILE A 15 0.86 -3.68 5.68
N ILE A 16 1.35 -4.77 5.11
CA ILE A 16 2.76 -4.93 4.75
C ILE A 16 3.06 -4.17 3.44
N PRO A 17 3.89 -3.10 3.46
CA PRO A 17 4.26 -2.38 2.24
C PRO A 17 4.96 -3.31 1.24
N GLY A 18 4.58 -3.21 -0.03
CA GLY A 18 5.13 -4.04 -1.10
C GLY A 18 4.34 -5.34 -1.34
N ILE A 19 3.43 -5.74 -0.45
CA ILE A 19 2.48 -6.83 -0.70
C ILE A 19 1.12 -6.22 -1.10
N SER A 20 0.51 -6.72 -2.18
CA SER A 20 -0.80 -6.25 -2.66
C SER A 20 -1.93 -7.14 -2.13
N GLY A 21 -2.88 -6.54 -1.39
CA GLY A 21 -4.09 -7.25 -0.96
C GLY A 21 -4.97 -7.70 -2.13
N GLY A 22 -5.01 -6.92 -3.22
CA GLY A 22 -5.66 -7.32 -4.48
C GLY A 22 -5.05 -8.59 -5.08
N THR A 23 -3.72 -8.72 -5.04
CA THR A 23 -3.01 -9.95 -5.44
C THR A 23 -3.36 -11.14 -4.55
N ILE A 24 -3.39 -10.96 -3.22
CA ILE A 24 -3.82 -12.05 -2.31
C ILE A 24 -5.28 -12.43 -2.56
N ALA A 25 -6.16 -11.46 -2.87
CA ALA A 25 -7.54 -11.73 -3.24
C ALA A 25 -7.63 -12.54 -4.55
N LEU A 26 -6.75 -12.30 -5.53
CA LEU A 26 -6.67 -13.08 -6.77
C LEU A 26 -6.20 -14.51 -6.50
N ILE A 27 -5.08 -14.68 -5.78
CA ILE A 27 -4.53 -16.00 -5.45
C ILE A 27 -5.54 -16.84 -4.66
N THR A 28 -6.29 -16.21 -3.76
CA THR A 28 -7.33 -16.90 -2.97
C THR A 28 -8.65 -17.08 -3.75
N GLY A 29 -8.73 -16.61 -4.99
CA GLY A 29 -9.89 -16.74 -5.87
C GLY A 29 -11.14 -15.98 -5.40
N ILE A 30 -10.98 -14.93 -4.59
CA ILE A 30 -12.10 -14.12 -4.08
C ILE A 30 -12.18 -12.74 -4.74
N TYR A 31 -11.17 -12.33 -5.49
CA TYR A 31 -11.07 -11.03 -6.13
C TYR A 31 -12.32 -10.67 -6.94
N TYR A 32 -12.68 -11.49 -7.93
CA TYR A 32 -13.85 -11.21 -8.78
C TYR A 32 -15.17 -11.20 -7.99
N ASN A 33 -15.27 -12.01 -6.93
CA ASN A 33 -16.44 -11.99 -6.05
C ASN A 33 -16.55 -10.67 -5.28
N ILE A 34 -15.42 -10.06 -4.87
CA ILE A 34 -15.40 -8.72 -4.26
C ILE A 34 -15.91 -7.69 -5.26
N ILE A 35 -15.34 -7.67 -6.47
CA ILE A 35 -15.74 -6.70 -7.51
C ILE A 35 -17.24 -6.85 -7.86
N TYR A 36 -17.70 -8.09 -8.07
CA TYR A 36 -19.10 -8.38 -8.38
C TYR A 36 -20.04 -7.98 -7.24
N SER A 37 -19.72 -8.35 -6.00
CA SER A 37 -20.58 -8.05 -4.83
C SER A 37 -20.66 -6.55 -4.59
N SER A 38 -19.52 -5.85 -4.67
CA SER A 38 -19.46 -4.38 -4.54
C SER A 38 -20.26 -3.69 -5.65
N THR A 39 -20.09 -4.10 -6.91
CA THR A 39 -20.84 -3.51 -8.05
C THR A 39 -22.34 -3.79 -7.94
N SER A 40 -22.71 -4.98 -7.48
CA SER A 40 -24.11 -5.38 -7.32
C SER A 40 -24.80 -4.60 -6.20
N LEU A 41 -24.09 -4.29 -5.12
CA LEU A 41 -24.61 -3.41 -4.06
C LEU A 41 -24.85 -1.99 -4.52
N VAL A 42 -23.94 -1.42 -5.32
CA VAL A 42 -24.15 -0.09 -5.92
C VAL A 42 -25.40 -0.07 -6.81
N LYS A 43 -25.73 -1.19 -7.46
CA LYS A 43 -26.94 -1.35 -8.27
C LYS A 43 -28.17 -1.82 -7.49
N LEU A 44 -28.08 -1.90 -6.14
CA LEU A 44 -29.13 -2.40 -5.25
C LEU A 44 -29.65 -3.81 -5.61
N LYS A 45 -28.78 -4.67 -6.16
CA LYS A 45 -29.11 -6.07 -6.53
C LYS A 45 -28.58 -7.04 -5.47
N ARG A 46 -29.41 -8.03 -5.10
CA ARG A 46 -29.04 -9.13 -4.16
C ARG A 46 -28.37 -8.60 -2.88
N VAL A 47 -28.98 -7.56 -2.31
CA VAL A 47 -28.38 -6.75 -1.24
C VAL A 47 -28.02 -7.60 -0.03
N LYS A 48 -28.92 -8.50 0.39
CA LYS A 48 -28.70 -9.37 1.55
C LYS A 48 -27.48 -10.28 1.34
N GLU A 49 -27.40 -10.98 0.22
CA GLU A 49 -26.29 -11.90 -0.05
C GLU A 49 -24.95 -11.15 -0.15
N ASN A 50 -24.93 -10.02 -0.87
CA ASN A 50 -23.71 -9.25 -1.06
C ASN A 50 -23.23 -8.58 0.25
N ILE A 51 -24.14 -8.06 1.09
CA ILE A 51 -23.79 -7.56 2.43
C ILE A 51 -23.25 -8.68 3.30
N THR A 52 -23.86 -9.87 3.29
CA THR A 52 -23.37 -10.99 4.11
C THR A 52 -21.99 -11.47 3.67
N PHE A 53 -21.72 -11.49 2.36
CA PHE A 53 -20.42 -11.84 1.80
C PHE A 53 -19.36 -10.80 2.19
N LEU A 54 -19.60 -9.51 1.90
CA LEU A 54 -18.66 -8.44 2.21
C LEU A 54 -18.48 -8.27 3.72
N GLY A 55 -19.53 -8.41 4.51
CA GLY A 55 -19.45 -8.35 5.97
C GLY A 55 -18.53 -9.41 6.55
N LYS A 56 -18.67 -10.68 6.13
CA LYS A 56 -17.77 -11.76 6.55
C LYS A 56 -16.31 -11.53 6.14
N LEU A 57 -16.11 -11.00 4.93
CA LEU A 57 -14.79 -10.67 4.42
C LEU A 57 -14.15 -9.53 5.22
N SER A 58 -14.88 -8.42 5.37
CA SER A 58 -14.45 -7.24 6.11
C SER A 58 -14.16 -7.56 7.56
N LEU A 59 -14.89 -8.47 8.19
CA LEU A 59 -14.58 -8.92 9.55
C LEU A 59 -13.20 -9.60 9.60
N GLY A 60 -12.87 -10.44 8.62
CA GLY A 60 -11.54 -11.03 8.49
C GLY A 60 -10.45 -9.98 8.24
N ILE A 61 -10.72 -9.01 7.36
CA ILE A 61 -9.77 -7.92 7.09
C ILE A 61 -9.53 -7.11 8.37
N LEU A 62 -10.59 -6.62 9.02
CA LEU A 62 -10.49 -5.79 10.22
C LEU A 62 -9.76 -6.51 11.36
N THR A 63 -10.08 -7.79 11.61
CA THR A 63 -9.44 -8.56 12.68
C THR A 63 -7.94 -8.69 12.47
N SER A 64 -7.46 -9.12 11.30
CA SER A 64 -6.04 -9.22 11.05
C SER A 64 -5.36 -7.86 10.98
N THR A 65 -6.02 -6.85 10.40
CA THR A 65 -5.48 -5.48 10.30
C THR A 65 -5.24 -4.91 11.70
N THR A 66 -6.21 -5.00 12.60
CA THR A 66 -6.06 -4.50 13.98
C THR A 66 -4.99 -5.27 14.76
N ILE A 67 -4.94 -6.60 14.65
CA ILE A 67 -3.93 -7.42 15.33
C ILE A 67 -2.53 -7.05 14.84
N PHE A 68 -2.31 -7.02 13.52
CA PHE A 68 -0.99 -6.75 12.96
C PHE A 68 -0.55 -5.30 13.20
N ALA A 69 -1.48 -4.33 13.15
CA ALA A 69 -1.18 -2.94 13.50
C ALA A 69 -0.72 -2.81 14.96
N LYS A 70 -1.39 -3.51 15.91
CA LYS A 70 -0.98 -3.56 17.32
C LYS A 70 0.41 -4.18 17.49
N ILE A 71 0.71 -5.27 16.77
CA ILE A 71 2.03 -5.92 16.79
C ILE A 71 3.11 -4.97 16.27
N LEU A 72 2.90 -4.37 15.09
CA LEU A 72 3.83 -3.40 14.49
C LEU A 72 4.09 -2.24 15.43
N LYS A 73 3.05 -1.67 16.03
CA LYS A 73 3.21 -0.58 16.98
C LYS A 73 4.03 -1.00 18.20
N LYS A 74 3.54 -1.99 18.96
CA LYS A 74 4.10 -2.38 20.27
C LYS A 74 5.53 -2.90 20.16
N TYR A 75 5.84 -3.67 19.11
CA TYR A 75 7.09 -4.41 19.05
C TYR A 75 8.11 -3.81 18.08
N ILE A 76 7.70 -2.94 17.15
CA ILE A 76 8.53 -2.57 16.02
C ILE A 76 8.73 -1.06 15.89
N LEU A 77 7.72 -0.24 16.18
CA LEU A 77 7.82 1.22 16.04
C LEU A 77 8.39 1.94 17.29
N ASP A 78 8.35 1.31 18.47
CA ASP A 78 8.79 1.94 19.72
C ASP A 78 10.31 1.75 20.01
N ASN A 79 11.06 1.06 19.13
CA ASN A 79 12.50 0.83 19.29
C ASN A 79 13.24 1.12 17.98
N ALA A 80 14.18 2.08 18.01
CA ALA A 80 14.91 2.56 16.83
C ALA A 80 15.58 1.43 16.02
N THR A 81 16.23 0.47 16.69
CA THR A 81 16.90 -0.65 16.02
C THR A 81 15.91 -1.57 15.31
N LYS A 82 14.76 -1.84 15.94
CA LYS A 82 13.71 -2.68 15.35
C LYS A 82 13.01 -1.95 14.21
N GLU A 83 12.81 -0.65 14.34
CA GLU A 83 12.26 0.18 13.27
C GLU A 83 13.17 0.14 12.03
N MET A 84 14.49 0.29 12.23
CA MET A 84 15.46 0.17 11.14
C MET A 84 15.37 -1.19 10.45
N TYR A 85 15.35 -2.30 11.19
CA TYR A 85 15.21 -3.63 10.62
C TYR A 85 13.93 -3.79 9.79
N LEU A 86 12.81 -3.28 10.28
CA LEU A 86 11.55 -3.31 9.53
C LEU A 86 11.62 -2.46 8.26
N ASN A 87 12.18 -1.25 8.37
CA ASN A 87 12.33 -0.36 7.22
C ASN A 87 13.20 -1.03 6.13
N ILE A 88 14.30 -1.68 6.52
CA ILE A 88 15.18 -2.39 5.59
C ILE A 88 14.49 -3.60 4.96
N PHE A 89 13.74 -4.37 5.76
CA PHE A 89 12.91 -5.47 5.25
C PHE A 89 11.86 -4.98 4.23
N PHE A 90 11.17 -3.88 4.55
CA PHE A 90 10.19 -3.24 3.66
C PHE A 90 10.85 -2.69 2.39
N ILE A 91 12.02 -2.05 2.47
CA ILE A 91 12.77 -1.62 1.28
C ILE A 91 13.05 -2.83 0.36
N GLY A 92 13.41 -3.99 0.93
CA GLY A 92 13.57 -5.24 0.18
C GLY A 92 12.28 -5.70 -0.51
N LEU A 93 11.16 -5.74 0.22
CA LEU A 93 9.84 -6.08 -0.35
C LEU A 93 9.45 -5.13 -1.50
N ILE A 94 9.65 -3.83 -1.29
CA ILE A 94 9.30 -2.76 -2.24
C ILE A 94 10.15 -2.86 -3.50
N LEU A 95 11.45 -3.16 -3.36
CA LEU A 95 12.34 -3.40 -4.50
C LEU A 95 11.91 -4.63 -5.30
N GLY A 96 11.47 -5.69 -4.63
CA GLY A 96 10.83 -6.86 -5.29
C GLY A 96 9.61 -6.47 -6.13
N SER A 97 8.77 -5.57 -5.63
CA SER A 97 7.59 -5.08 -6.36
C SER A 97 7.98 -4.34 -7.64
N ILE A 98 9.10 -3.60 -7.67
CA ILE A 98 9.61 -2.98 -8.91
C ILE A 98 9.88 -4.04 -9.98
N PHE A 99 10.51 -5.16 -9.62
CA PHE A 99 10.80 -6.24 -10.59
C PHE A 99 9.51 -6.86 -11.15
N THR A 100 8.52 -7.04 -10.27
CA THR A 100 7.21 -7.58 -10.67
C THR A 100 6.51 -6.65 -11.65
N LEU A 101 6.46 -5.35 -11.38
CA LEU A 101 5.83 -4.35 -12.27
C LEU A 101 6.59 -4.23 -13.60
N LYS A 102 7.92 -4.30 -13.60
CA LYS A 102 8.70 -4.33 -14.85
C LYS A 102 8.38 -5.55 -15.73
N LYS A 103 8.20 -6.72 -15.12
CA LYS A 103 7.79 -7.93 -15.84
C LYS A 103 6.41 -7.73 -16.49
N GLU A 104 5.46 -7.15 -15.75
CA GLU A 104 4.11 -6.87 -16.25
C GLU A 104 4.10 -5.86 -17.41
N ILE A 105 4.93 -4.81 -17.34
CA ILE A 105 5.13 -3.88 -18.47
C ILE A 105 5.66 -4.62 -19.70
N ASN A 106 6.70 -5.45 -19.54
CA ASN A 106 7.31 -6.17 -20.66
C ASN A 106 6.36 -7.16 -21.31
N THR A 107 5.48 -7.81 -20.53
CA THR A 107 4.48 -8.77 -21.06
C THR A 107 3.37 -8.05 -21.83
N ASN A 108 2.94 -6.88 -21.38
CA ASN A 108 1.76 -6.19 -21.92
C ASN A 108 2.08 -5.05 -22.90
N SER A 109 3.36 -4.71 -23.14
CA SER A 109 3.69 -3.60 -24.05
C SER A 109 3.74 -4.03 -25.52
N THR A 110 2.92 -3.41 -26.37
CA THR A 110 3.17 -3.32 -27.81
C THR A 110 4.23 -2.24 -28.05
N PHE A 111 5.33 -2.61 -28.69
CA PHE A 111 6.49 -1.72 -28.87
C PHE A 111 6.16 -0.61 -29.88
N ASN A 112 6.07 0.64 -29.42
CA ASN A 112 6.00 1.80 -30.31
C ASN A 112 6.89 2.93 -29.78
N ILE A 113 7.86 3.39 -30.60
CA ILE A 113 9.01 4.21 -30.16
C ILE A 113 8.59 5.59 -29.63
N ASN A 114 7.58 6.24 -30.22
CA ASN A 114 7.09 7.56 -29.77
C ASN A 114 6.38 7.51 -28.40
N THR A 115 5.95 6.32 -27.94
CA THR A 115 5.37 6.17 -26.59
C THR A 115 6.43 6.11 -25.49
N LYS A 116 7.72 5.96 -25.84
CA LYS A 116 8.80 5.73 -24.88
C LYS A 116 9.11 6.98 -24.04
N ILE A 117 9.09 8.17 -24.64
CA ILE A 117 9.40 9.44 -23.97
C ILE A 117 8.31 9.77 -22.92
N ASN A 118 7.03 9.65 -23.29
CA ASN A 118 5.92 9.89 -22.35
C ASN A 118 5.98 8.96 -21.13
N LYS A 119 6.35 7.69 -21.33
CA LYS A 119 6.52 6.70 -20.25
C LYS A 119 7.64 7.08 -19.27
N TYR A 120 8.79 7.54 -19.78
CA TYR A 120 9.86 8.03 -18.91
C TYR A 120 9.46 9.31 -18.15
N LEU A 121 8.72 10.22 -18.78
CA LEU A 121 8.19 11.41 -18.11
C LEU A 121 7.25 11.05 -16.94
N LEU A 122 6.40 10.04 -17.12
CA LEU A 122 5.53 9.52 -16.04
C LEU A 122 6.32 8.89 -14.89
N PHE A 123 7.38 8.13 -15.20
CA PHE A 123 8.27 7.61 -14.16
C PHE A 123 8.95 8.74 -13.38
N ILE A 124 9.50 9.75 -14.08
CA ILE A 124 10.18 10.88 -13.45
C ILE A 124 9.20 11.72 -12.62
N SER A 125 7.97 11.93 -13.08
CA SER A 125 6.96 12.66 -12.30
C SER A 125 6.58 11.92 -11.01
N GLY A 126 6.46 10.59 -11.05
CA GLY A 126 6.27 9.76 -9.86
C GLY A 126 7.44 9.83 -8.87
N LEU A 127 8.67 9.83 -9.36
CA LEU A 127 9.86 9.95 -8.51
C LEU A 127 9.97 11.36 -7.88
N LEU A 128 9.79 12.40 -8.69
CA LEU A 128 9.86 13.79 -8.25
C LEU A 128 8.75 14.14 -7.25
N THR A 129 7.55 13.60 -7.40
CA THR A 129 6.46 13.83 -6.44
C THR A 129 6.84 13.35 -5.04
N ILE A 130 7.46 12.17 -4.90
CA ILE A 130 7.90 11.68 -3.58
C ILE A 130 9.11 12.43 -3.05
N LEU A 131 10.08 12.79 -3.90
CA LEU A 131 11.21 13.61 -3.48
C LEU A 131 10.77 14.99 -3.02
N PHE A 132 9.80 15.61 -3.72
CA PHE A 132 9.20 16.87 -3.32
C PHE A 132 8.49 16.75 -1.96
N LEU A 133 7.69 15.70 -1.75
CA LEU A 133 7.08 15.43 -0.44
C LEU A 133 8.12 15.22 0.67
N LEU A 134 9.25 14.58 0.36
CA LEU A 134 10.36 14.41 1.30
C LEU A 134 11.02 15.76 1.66
N ILE A 135 11.25 16.63 0.67
CA ILE A 135 11.82 17.97 0.87
C ILE A 135 10.87 18.83 1.71
N LEU A 136 9.57 18.86 1.39
CA LEU A 136 8.56 19.57 2.17
C LEU A 136 8.55 19.12 3.64
N LYS A 137 8.60 17.80 3.86
CA LYS A 137 8.70 17.23 5.21
C LYS A 137 9.99 17.63 5.92
N HIS A 138 11.10 17.77 5.19
CA HIS A 138 12.40 18.11 5.78
C HIS A 138 12.50 19.60 6.16
N HIS A 139 12.02 20.50 5.31
CA HIS A 139 12.17 21.95 5.51
C HIS A 139 11.20 22.55 6.51
N ASN A 140 10.43 21.74 7.25
CA ASN A 140 9.40 22.19 8.19
C ASN A 140 8.41 23.21 7.56
N VAL A 141 8.32 23.28 6.22
CA VAL A 141 7.21 23.91 5.49
C VAL A 141 6.03 22.97 5.67
N SER A 142 5.46 23.07 6.86
CA SER A 142 4.88 21.91 7.52
C SER A 142 3.37 21.94 7.38
N LEU A 143 2.87 20.99 6.59
CA LEU A 143 1.92 20.05 7.18
C LEU A 143 2.65 19.39 8.36
N ASN A 144 2.51 19.96 9.57
CA ASN A 144 3.14 19.50 10.81
C ASN A 144 2.55 18.15 11.23
N LEU A 145 3.04 17.07 10.61
CA LEU A 145 2.45 15.74 10.73
C LEU A 145 3.02 14.89 11.86
N THR A 146 3.99 15.41 12.61
CA THR A 146 4.71 14.61 13.62
C THR A 146 5.03 15.33 14.93
N THR A 147 4.79 16.64 15.04
CA THR A 147 5.12 17.42 16.25
C THR A 147 3.90 18.17 16.75
N ASN A 148 3.23 17.60 17.76
CA ASN A 148 2.32 18.30 18.69
C ASN A 148 1.46 19.42 18.08
N GLN A 149 0.71 19.14 17.02
CA GLN A 149 -0.40 19.98 16.60
C GLN A 149 -1.72 19.21 16.71
N ASP A 150 -2.76 19.97 17.07
CA ASP A 150 -4.10 19.53 17.38
C ASP A 150 -4.61 18.44 16.43
N LYS A 151 -4.69 17.21 16.96
CA LYS A 151 -5.32 16.04 16.30
C LYS A 151 -6.84 16.20 16.14
N THR A 152 -7.32 17.44 16.25
CA THR A 152 -8.69 17.93 16.08
C THR A 152 -8.77 18.96 14.94
N SER A 153 -7.65 19.32 14.31
CA SER A 153 -7.61 20.27 13.18
C SER A 153 -8.27 19.71 11.92
N ILE A 154 -8.95 20.59 11.17
CA ILE A 154 -9.61 20.22 9.91
C ILE A 154 -8.62 19.66 8.89
N GLN A 155 -7.39 20.19 8.88
CA GLN A 155 -6.30 19.79 7.98
C GLN A 155 -5.89 18.33 8.21
N TYR A 156 -5.82 17.90 9.48
CA TYR A 156 -5.50 16.51 9.82
C TYR A 156 -6.56 15.54 9.28
N TYR A 157 -7.85 15.86 9.46
CA TYR A 157 -8.93 15.01 8.93
C TYR A 157 -9.01 15.02 7.40
N LEU A 158 -8.75 16.16 6.76
CA LEU A 158 -8.64 16.24 5.30
C LEU A 158 -7.51 15.36 4.78
N LEU A 159 -6.36 15.35 5.45
CA LEU A 159 -5.27 14.45 5.08
C LEU A 159 -5.64 12.98 5.23
N LEU A 160 -6.33 12.61 6.31
CA LEU A 160 -6.82 11.24 6.50
C LEU A 160 -7.84 10.85 5.44
N ALA A 161 -8.72 11.77 5.06
CA ALA A 161 -9.68 11.57 3.97
C ALA A 161 -8.96 11.34 2.63
N CYS A 162 -8.02 12.22 2.25
CA CYS A 162 -7.22 12.07 1.04
C CYS A 162 -6.40 10.78 1.04
N SER A 163 -5.78 10.43 2.18
CA SER A 163 -5.05 9.17 2.34
C SER A 163 -5.97 7.96 2.21
N GLY A 164 -7.19 8.05 2.76
CA GLY A 164 -8.23 7.04 2.63
C GLY A 164 -8.59 6.81 1.17
N ILE A 165 -8.94 7.88 0.43
CA ILE A 165 -9.28 7.81 -0.99
C ILE A 165 -8.12 7.21 -1.79
N ILE A 166 -6.93 7.81 -1.71
CA ILE A 166 -5.77 7.42 -2.54
C ILE A 166 -5.32 5.99 -2.19
N GLY A 167 -5.21 5.68 -0.90
CA GLY A 167 -4.84 4.35 -0.42
C GLY A 167 -5.87 3.28 -0.79
N GLY A 168 -7.15 3.56 -0.56
CA GLY A 168 -8.26 2.66 -0.92
C GLY A 168 -8.35 2.41 -2.42
N SER A 169 -8.15 3.46 -3.22
CA SER A 169 -8.11 3.34 -4.68
C SER A 169 -7.01 2.39 -5.15
N ALA A 170 -5.84 2.42 -4.52
CA ALA A 170 -4.72 1.53 -4.84
C ALA A 170 -4.92 0.08 -4.35
N MET A 171 -5.66 -0.14 -3.26
CA MET A 171 -5.83 -1.47 -2.64
C MET A 171 -6.59 -2.49 -3.49
N ILE A 172 -7.44 -2.04 -4.42
CA ILE A 172 -8.17 -2.94 -5.31
C ILE A 172 -7.32 -3.38 -6.51
N LEU A 173 -6.45 -2.52 -7.03
CA LEU A 173 -5.71 -2.87 -8.22
C LEU A 173 -4.72 -4.00 -7.89
N PRO A 174 -4.82 -5.16 -8.55
CA PRO A 174 -3.87 -6.24 -8.33
C PRO A 174 -2.48 -5.78 -8.75
N GLY A 175 -1.46 -6.20 -8.00
CA GLY A 175 -0.08 -5.78 -8.23
C GLY A 175 0.31 -4.45 -7.59
N ILE A 176 -0.66 -3.65 -7.11
CA ILE A 176 -0.39 -2.39 -6.41
C ILE A 176 -0.69 -2.55 -4.92
N SER A 177 0.23 -2.07 -4.08
CA SER A 177 0.11 -2.12 -2.62
C SER A 177 -0.41 -0.79 -2.09
N GLY A 178 -1.59 -0.78 -1.46
CA GLY A 178 -2.15 0.43 -0.85
C GLY A 178 -1.31 0.95 0.33
N SER A 179 -0.75 0.05 1.15
CA SER A 179 0.19 0.42 2.21
C SER A 179 1.47 1.06 1.68
N LEU A 180 1.94 0.64 0.50
CA LEU A 180 3.06 1.27 -0.19
C LEU A 180 2.72 2.72 -0.59
N ILE A 181 1.54 2.96 -1.17
CA ILE A 181 1.09 4.32 -1.50
C ILE A 181 0.96 5.18 -0.24
N LEU A 182 0.39 4.65 0.84
CA LEU A 182 0.30 5.37 2.13
C LEU A 182 1.70 5.67 2.71
N LEU A 183 2.68 4.80 2.46
CA LEU A 183 4.06 5.00 2.86
C LEU A 183 4.71 6.11 2.05
N SER A 184 4.48 6.14 0.74
CA SER A 184 4.91 7.22 -0.17
C SER A 184 4.33 8.58 0.25
N LEU A 185 3.06 8.60 0.68
CA LEU A 185 2.40 9.80 1.22
C LEU A 185 2.89 10.18 2.62
N GLY A 186 3.67 9.31 3.28
CA GLY A 186 4.17 9.53 4.64
C GLY A 186 3.11 9.36 5.74
N THR A 187 1.89 8.92 5.42
CA THR A 187 0.77 8.76 6.37
C THR A 187 0.65 7.36 6.96
N TYR A 188 1.39 6.39 6.42
CA TYR A 188 1.41 4.99 6.86
C TYR A 188 1.57 4.83 8.38
N LYS A 189 2.61 5.42 8.98
CA LYS A 189 2.86 5.27 10.44
C LYS A 189 1.70 5.80 11.28
N GLU A 190 1.10 6.93 10.88
CA GLU A 190 -0.03 7.51 11.60
C GLU A 190 -1.29 6.65 11.48
N ILE A 191 -1.54 6.06 10.30
CA ILE A 191 -2.65 5.12 10.08
C ILE A 191 -2.47 3.86 10.93
N ILE A 192 -1.26 3.27 10.96
CA ILE A 192 -0.96 2.13 11.85
C ILE A 192 -1.21 2.52 13.31
N ASN A 193 -0.81 3.72 13.73
CA ASN A 193 -1.04 4.21 15.08
C ASN A 193 -2.54 4.39 15.40
N ILE A 194 -3.33 4.97 14.49
CA ILE A 194 -4.79 5.12 14.60
C ILE A 194 -5.45 3.76 14.79
N ILE A 195 -5.11 2.78 13.95
CA ILE A 195 -5.71 1.44 13.98
C ILE A 195 -5.27 0.68 15.24
N ALA A 196 -3.98 0.71 15.58
CA ALA A 196 -3.44 0.01 16.73
C ALA A 196 -4.05 0.49 18.05
N GLN A 197 -4.29 1.80 18.17
CA GLN A 197 -4.92 2.42 19.34
C GLN A 197 -6.44 2.48 19.27
N ILE A 198 -7.05 2.08 18.15
CA ILE A 198 -8.50 2.17 17.93
C ILE A 198 -8.99 3.61 18.17
N LYS A 199 -8.32 4.60 17.58
CA LYS A 199 -8.81 6.00 17.64
C LYS A 199 -10.07 6.12 16.79
N ILE A 200 -11.22 6.10 17.45
CA ILE A 200 -12.54 5.93 16.80
C ILE A 200 -12.77 6.95 15.68
N ILE A 201 -12.66 8.26 15.97
CA ILE A 201 -12.96 9.32 14.99
C ILE A 201 -12.03 9.26 13.76
N PRO A 202 -10.68 9.28 13.91
CA PRO A 202 -9.78 9.10 12.77
C PRO A 202 -10.00 7.80 12.00
N CYS A 203 -10.33 6.69 12.70
CA CYS A 203 -10.57 5.41 12.06
C CYS A 203 -11.83 5.45 11.19
N ILE A 204 -12.94 6.02 11.68
CA ILE A 204 -14.18 6.18 10.90
C ILE A 204 -13.91 7.01 9.65
N ILE A 205 -13.23 8.15 9.79
CA ILE A 205 -12.93 9.03 8.66
C ILE A 205 -12.08 8.28 7.62
N PHE A 206 -10.94 7.72 8.05
CA PHE A 206 -10.07 6.97 7.15
C PHE A 206 -10.80 5.82 6.46
N SER A 207 -11.51 4.97 7.21
CA SER A 207 -12.24 3.83 6.65
C SER A 207 -13.35 4.23 5.69
N THR A 208 -14.10 5.30 5.98
CA THR A 208 -15.16 5.80 5.10
C THR A 208 -14.58 6.25 3.76
N PHE A 209 -13.51 7.05 3.80
CA PHE A 209 -12.86 7.53 2.59
C PHE A 209 -12.09 6.43 1.84
N THR A 210 -11.60 5.40 2.54
CA THR A 210 -11.08 4.17 1.91
C THR A 210 -12.16 3.45 1.12
N ILE A 211 -13.36 3.28 1.67
CA ILE A 211 -14.49 2.66 0.95
C ILE A 211 -14.88 3.50 -0.28
N ILE A 212 -14.88 4.83 -0.16
CA ILE A 212 -15.14 5.74 -1.29
C ILE A 212 -14.08 5.56 -2.38
N GLY A 213 -12.79 5.59 -2.03
CA GLY A 213 -11.69 5.36 -2.98
C GLY A 213 -11.80 4.00 -3.68
N ILE A 214 -12.12 2.96 -2.90
CA ILE A 214 -12.40 1.62 -3.42
C ILE A 214 -13.53 1.65 -4.47
N GLY A 215 -14.66 2.29 -4.14
CA GLY A 215 -15.81 2.41 -5.02
C GLY A 215 -15.49 3.18 -6.32
N ILE A 216 -14.78 4.30 -6.21
CA ILE A 216 -14.31 5.10 -7.36
C ILE A 216 -13.47 4.22 -8.28
N THR A 217 -12.49 3.51 -7.73
CA THR A 217 -11.62 2.62 -8.49
C THR A 217 -12.41 1.50 -9.19
N ILE A 218 -13.37 0.85 -8.54
CA ILE A 218 -14.19 -0.20 -9.18
C ILE A 218 -14.91 0.34 -10.43
N ILE A 219 -15.45 1.56 -10.36
CA ILE A 219 -16.15 2.19 -11.48
C ILE A 219 -15.17 2.54 -12.61
N ILE A 220 -13.99 3.07 -12.27
CA ILE A 220 -12.96 3.49 -13.23
C ILE A 220 -12.27 2.28 -13.89
N ILE A 221 -12.02 1.19 -13.15
CA ILE A 221 -11.39 -0.04 -13.66
C ILE A 221 -12.05 -0.50 -14.96
N LYS A 222 -13.40 -0.56 -14.97
CA LYS A 222 -14.16 -1.07 -16.12
C LYS A 222 -13.98 -0.24 -17.39
N LYS A 223 -13.65 1.05 -17.29
CA LYS A 223 -13.70 1.99 -18.43
C LYS A 223 -12.35 2.54 -18.85
N THR A 224 -11.36 2.57 -17.95
CA THR A 224 -10.16 3.40 -18.13
C THR A 224 -8.86 2.66 -17.84
N ILE A 225 -8.82 1.76 -16.85
CA ILE A 225 -7.54 1.17 -16.41
C ILE A 225 -6.97 0.23 -17.46
N GLU A 226 -7.78 -0.54 -18.19
CA GLU A 226 -7.28 -1.37 -19.31
C GLU A 226 -6.57 -0.54 -20.38
N LYS A 227 -7.01 0.70 -20.63
CA LYS A 227 -6.45 1.59 -21.64
C LYS A 227 -5.15 2.28 -21.19
N TYR A 228 -5.02 2.60 -19.92
CA TYR A 228 -3.89 3.38 -19.36
C TYR A 228 -3.02 2.57 -18.39
N LEU A 229 -3.17 1.25 -18.34
CA LEU A 229 -2.47 0.38 -17.40
C LEU A 229 -0.95 0.60 -17.45
N ILE A 230 -0.37 0.61 -18.65
CA ILE A 230 1.08 0.76 -18.83
C ILE A 230 1.55 2.11 -18.29
N ASP A 231 0.88 3.21 -18.63
CA ASP A 231 1.21 4.56 -18.17
C ASP A 231 1.16 4.64 -16.63
N PHE A 232 0.13 4.05 -16.04
CA PHE A 232 -0.03 3.94 -14.60
C PHE A 232 1.09 3.10 -13.94
N LEU A 233 1.53 2.01 -14.58
CA LEU A 233 2.64 1.18 -14.09
C LEU A 233 3.97 1.96 -14.08
N TYR A 234 4.25 2.76 -15.11
CA TYR A 234 5.45 3.62 -15.14
C TYR A 234 5.43 4.68 -14.02
N LEU A 235 4.29 5.35 -13.82
CA LEU A 235 4.09 6.29 -12.72
C LEU A 235 4.32 5.60 -11.36
N SER A 236 3.76 4.41 -11.20
CA SER A 236 3.91 3.61 -9.98
C SER A 236 5.36 3.24 -9.70
N ILE A 237 6.11 2.76 -10.69
CA ILE A 237 7.54 2.46 -10.52
C ILE A 237 8.32 3.72 -10.08
N GLY A 238 7.94 4.91 -10.58
CA GLY A 238 8.50 6.19 -10.14
C GLY A 238 8.23 6.49 -8.67
N LEU A 239 6.95 6.44 -8.25
CA LEU A 239 6.53 6.62 -6.86
C LEU A 239 7.25 5.64 -5.92
N ILE A 240 7.34 4.38 -6.33
CA ILE A 240 7.98 3.30 -5.56
C ILE A 240 9.47 3.57 -5.40
N SER A 241 10.15 3.98 -6.47
CA SER A 241 11.58 4.31 -6.44
C SER A 241 11.86 5.50 -5.53
N GLY A 242 11.03 6.54 -5.60
CA GLY A 242 11.10 7.68 -4.67
C GLY A 242 10.86 7.27 -3.22
N THR A 243 9.95 6.31 -2.98
CA THR A 243 9.66 5.79 -1.63
C THR A 243 10.86 5.04 -1.04
N ILE A 244 11.60 4.26 -1.86
CA ILE A 244 12.84 3.62 -1.42
C ILE A 244 13.85 4.67 -0.95
N ILE A 245 14.06 5.74 -1.72
CA ILE A 245 14.97 6.83 -1.35
C ILE A 245 14.50 7.51 -0.05
N GLN A 246 13.19 7.80 0.05
CA GLN A 246 12.58 8.38 1.24
C GLN A 246 12.81 7.50 2.48
N MET A 247 12.63 6.19 2.36
CA MET A 247 12.81 5.23 3.46
C MET A 247 14.28 5.10 3.88
N ILE A 248 15.22 5.10 2.93
CA ILE A 248 16.65 5.12 3.23
C ILE A 248 16.98 6.37 4.04
N PHE A 249 16.52 7.54 3.61
CA PHE A 249 16.73 8.81 4.32
C PHE A 249 16.08 8.84 5.72
N LEU A 250 14.89 8.26 5.88
CA LEU A 250 14.25 8.12 7.20
C LEU A 250 15.04 7.20 8.14
N THR A 251 15.61 6.13 7.58
CA THR A 251 16.36 5.14 8.34
C THR A 251 17.71 5.69 8.80
N THR A 252 18.40 6.49 7.98
CA THR A 252 19.67 7.14 8.38
C THR A 252 19.49 8.15 9.51
N LYS A 253 18.31 8.75 9.66
CA LYS A 253 17.99 9.66 10.78
C LYS A 253 17.85 8.98 12.13
N LEU A 254 17.75 7.65 12.22
CA LEU A 254 17.52 6.94 13.48
C LEU A 254 18.74 6.95 14.43
N GLN A 255 19.88 7.55 14.06
CA GLN A 255 21.09 7.73 14.90
C GLN A 255 21.53 6.46 15.66
N ILE A 256 21.43 5.30 15.00
CA ILE A 256 21.79 4.01 15.60
C ILE A 256 23.31 3.79 15.50
N LYS A 257 23.94 3.34 16.58
CA LYS A 257 25.33 2.86 16.54
C LYS A 257 25.41 1.59 15.71
N LEU A 258 26.06 1.66 14.55
CA LEU A 258 26.24 0.53 13.65
C LEU A 258 27.24 -0.46 14.26
N SER A 259 26.80 -1.70 14.48
CA SER A 259 27.66 -2.85 14.79
C SER A 259 27.68 -3.83 13.62
N LEU A 260 28.71 -4.69 13.54
CA LEU A 260 28.81 -5.71 12.49
C LEU A 260 27.57 -6.62 12.46
N GLN A 261 27.06 -7.01 13.63
CA GLN A 261 25.85 -7.82 13.76
C GLN A 261 24.62 -7.12 13.17
N ILE A 262 24.48 -5.81 13.41
CA ILE A 262 23.38 -5.02 12.87
C ILE A 262 23.45 -4.98 11.33
N TYR A 263 24.64 -4.82 10.76
CA TYR A 263 24.83 -4.80 9.31
C TYR A 263 24.48 -6.14 8.65
N VAL A 264 25.01 -7.25 9.20
CA VAL A 264 24.72 -8.61 8.69
C VAL A 264 23.22 -8.91 8.75
N PHE A 265 22.56 -8.61 9.88
CA PHE A 265 21.13 -8.86 10.03
C PHE A 265 20.30 -8.01 9.07
N SER A 266 20.70 -6.76 8.83
CA SER A 266 20.06 -5.87 7.87
C SER A 266 20.13 -6.39 6.44
N ILE A 267 21.29 -6.93 6.01
CA ILE A 267 21.43 -7.55 4.69
C ILE A 267 20.51 -8.76 4.55
N ILE A 268 20.47 -9.63 5.56
CA ILE A 268 19.61 -10.82 5.56
C ILE A 268 18.13 -10.41 5.41
N LEU A 269 17.70 -9.39 6.15
CA LEU A 269 16.33 -8.88 6.07
C LEU A 269 16.02 -8.26 4.70
N PHE A 270 16.95 -7.48 4.15
CA PHE A 270 16.78 -6.88 2.82
C PHE A 270 16.60 -7.96 1.73
N ILE A 271 17.49 -8.95 1.69
CA ILE A 271 17.43 -10.07 0.75
C ILE A 271 16.17 -10.90 0.99
N GLY A 272 15.83 -11.18 2.26
CA GLY A 272 14.62 -11.87 2.64
C GLY A 272 13.34 -11.16 2.16
N GLY A 273 13.31 -9.83 2.23
CA GLY A 273 12.22 -9.02 1.71
C GLY A 273 12.05 -9.18 0.19
N ILE A 274 13.14 -9.07 -0.57
CA ILE A 274 13.10 -9.29 -2.04
C ILE A 274 12.60 -10.70 -2.36
N TYR A 275 13.14 -11.71 -1.67
CA TYR A 275 12.79 -13.11 -1.87
C TYR A 275 11.31 -13.38 -1.60
N ILE A 276 10.77 -12.89 -0.47
CA ILE A 276 9.36 -13.06 -0.10
C ILE A 276 8.45 -12.41 -1.15
N ASN A 277 8.78 -11.19 -1.60
CA ASN A 277 8.00 -10.53 -2.64
C ASN A 277 7.94 -11.35 -3.94
N ASN A 278 9.10 -11.81 -4.41
CA ASN A 278 9.19 -12.63 -5.62
C ASN A 278 8.44 -13.96 -5.48
N LEU A 279 8.46 -14.59 -4.30
CA LEU A 279 7.74 -15.83 -4.02
C LEU A 279 6.22 -15.63 -4.09
N LEU A 280 5.72 -14.52 -3.53
CA LEU A 280 4.30 -14.16 -3.59
C LEU A 280 3.86 -13.86 -5.03
N ASN A 281 4.73 -13.23 -5.82
CA ASN A 281 4.40 -12.83 -7.18
C ASN A 281 4.59 -13.91 -8.25
N ASN A 282 5.50 -14.86 -8.06
CA ASN A 282 5.66 -16.00 -8.99
C ASN A 282 4.47 -16.97 -8.97
N LYS A 283 3.67 -16.98 -7.90
CA LYS A 283 2.39 -17.72 -7.86
C LYS A 283 1.26 -17.03 -8.64
N ASN A 284 1.48 -15.83 -9.19
CA ASN A 284 0.50 -15.05 -9.96
C ASN A 284 0.43 -15.42 -11.45
N ASN A 285 1.10 -16.48 -11.90
CA ASN A 285 0.88 -17.04 -13.23
C ASN A 285 -0.04 -18.26 -13.11
N PRO A 286 -1.38 -18.11 -12.98
CA PRO A 286 -2.25 -19.17 -13.45
C PRO A 286 -1.97 -19.28 -14.95
N LYS A 287 -1.52 -20.44 -15.40
CA LYS A 287 -1.73 -20.84 -16.78
C LYS A 287 -3.25 -20.78 -16.98
N ILE A 288 -3.72 -19.71 -17.61
CA ILE A 288 -5.03 -19.71 -18.26
C ILE A 288 -4.91 -20.67 -19.44
#